data_AF-A0A6G3YWQ0-F1
#
_entry.id   AF-A0A6G3YWQ0-F1
#
_cell.length_a   1.000
_cell.length_b   1.000
_cell.length_c   1.000
_cell.angle_alpha   90.00
_cell.angle_beta   90.00
_cell.angle_gamma   90.00
#
_symmetry.space_group_name_H-M   'P 1'
#
loop_
_entity.id
_entity.type
_entity.pdbx_description
1 polymer ?
#
loop_
_entity_poly.entity_id
_entity_poly.type
_entity_poly.pdbx_seq_one_letter_code
_entity_poly.pdbx_strand_id
1 'polypeptide(L)' 'MADREMDYRRVAELADLHPVTVNKLKNTYEMPPRLDRTTLEKLCRVLECQPGDLLRYIPEIVEETGEP' A
#
# COMPACT_ATOMS: atom_id res chain seq x y z
N MET A 1 -4.42 1.17 -16.84
CA MET A 1 -5.77 1.07 -16.25
C MET A 1 -5.79 -0.17 -15.37
N ALA A 2 -5.53 -0.01 -14.07
CA ALA A 2 -5.78 -1.05 -13.09
C ALA A 2 -7.23 -0.87 -12.61
N ASP A 3 -8.17 -1.32 -13.43
CA ASP A 3 -9.57 -1.42 -13.04
C ASP A 3 -9.71 -2.61 -12.10
N ARG A 4 -9.41 -2.38 -10.83
CA ARG A 4 -9.61 -3.36 -9.78
C ARG A 4 -10.13 -2.64 -8.56
N GLU A 5 -11.45 -2.59 -8.46
CA GLU A 5 -12.19 -2.43 -7.20
C GLU A 5 -11.93 -3.64 -6.26
N MET A 6 -10.67 -4.04 -6.07
CA MET A 6 -10.32 -5.10 -5.15
C MET A 6 -10.44 -4.53 -3.73
N ASP A 7 -11.38 -5.07 -2.97
CA ASP A 7 -11.60 -4.67 -1.60
C ASP A 7 -10.32 -4.87 -0.78
N TYR A 8 -9.93 -3.88 0.02
CA TYR A 8 -8.70 -3.90 0.81
C TYR A 8 -8.65 -5.11 1.77
N ARG A 9 -9.83 -5.60 2.18
CA ARG A 9 -9.95 -6.82 2.98
C ARG A 9 -9.49 -8.04 2.19
N ARG A 10 -9.82 -8.11 0.90
CA ARG A 10 -9.40 -9.20 0.03
C ARG A 10 -7.90 -9.17 -0.24
N VAL A 11 -7.33 -7.97 -0.41
CA VAL A 11 -5.87 -7.80 -0.51
C VAL A 11 -5.19 -8.24 0.78
N ALA A 12 -5.75 -7.91 1.94
CA ALA A 12 -5.23 -8.33 3.23
C ALA A 12 -5.24 -9.86 3.39
N GLU A 13 -6.33 -10.53 2.99
CA GLU A 13 -6.39 -12.00 3.00
C GLU A 13 -5.36 -12.63 2.06
N LEU A 14 -5.25 -12.14 0.83
CA LEU A 14 -4.35 -12.70 -0.18
C LEU A 14 -2.87 -12.41 0.12
N ALA A 15 -2.58 -11.25 0.71
CA ALA A 15 -1.24 -10.87 1.12
C ALA A 15 -0.88 -11.40 2.52
N ASP A 16 -1.78 -12.12 3.19
CA ASP A 16 -1.58 -12.65 4.54
C ASP A 16 -1.15 -11.55 5.52
N LEU A 17 -1.89 -10.43 5.47
CA LEU A 17 -1.69 -9.23 6.27
C LEU A 17 -2.93 -8.91 7.10
N HIS A 18 -2.70 -8.21 8.20
CA HIS A 18 -3.80 -7.74 9.01
C HIS A 18 -4.59 -6.64 8.25
N PRO A 19 -5.93 -6.70 8.18
CA PRO A 19 -6.74 -5.74 7.42
C PRO A 19 -6.58 -4.31 7.90
N VAL A 20 -6.26 -4.10 9.18
CA VAL A 20 -5.93 -2.77 9.74
C VAL A 20 -4.65 -2.21 9.13
N THR A 21 -3.63 -3.04 8.90
CA THR A 21 -2.37 -2.62 8.28
C THR A 21 -2.60 -2.18 6.84
N VAL A 22 -3.36 -2.97 6.07
CA VAL A 22 -3.71 -2.61 4.68
C VAL A 22 -4.57 -1.35 4.62
N ASN A 23 -5.50 -1.18 5.56
CA ASN A 23 -6.31 0.03 5.69
C ASN A 23 -5.45 1.28 5.96
N LYS A 24 -4.49 1.20 6.89
CA LYS A 24 -3.54 2.28 7.19
C LYS A 24 -2.66 2.64 5.98
N LEU A 25 -2.15 1.63 5.28
CA LEU A 25 -1.37 1.83 4.06
C LEU A 25 -2.21 2.51 2.97
N LYS A 26 -3.50 2.15 2.83
CA LYS A 26 -4.41 2.70 1.81
C LYS A 26 -4.89 4.12 2.12
N ASN A 27 -5.28 4.40 3.36
CA ASN A 27 -6.02 5.64 3.70
C ASN A 27 -5.16 6.71 4.39
N THR A 28 -4.21 6.31 5.23
CA THR A 28 -3.39 7.26 6.00
C THR A 28 -1.97 7.38 5.45
N TYR A 29 -1.62 6.60 4.42
CA TYR A 29 -0.24 6.44 3.91
C TYR A 29 0.77 6.17 5.05
N GLU A 30 0.29 5.58 6.14
CA GLU A 30 1.08 5.34 7.34
C GLU A 30 1.86 4.06 7.14
N MET A 31 3.18 4.20 6.95
CA MET A 31 4.06 3.05 6.87
C MET A 31 4.16 2.40 8.26
N PRO A 32 4.04 1.06 8.36
CA PRO A 32 4.27 0.38 9.63
C PRO A 32 5.71 0.57 10.10
N PRO A 33 5.97 0.50 11.42
CA PRO A 33 7.32 0.66 11.99
C PRO A 33 8.31 -0.41 11.49
N ARG A 34 7.80 -1.52 10.97
CA ARG A 34 8.58 -2.54 10.27
C ARG A 34 7.80 -2.99 9.04
N LEU A 35 8.41 -2.86 7.87
CA LEU A 35 7.91 -3.41 6.62
C LEU A 35 8.88 -4.48 6.13
N ASP A 36 8.49 -5.74 6.27
CA ASP A 36 9.29 -6.86 5.79
C ASP A 36 9.27 -6.95 4.26
N ARG A 37 10.40 -7.34 3.66
CA ARG A 37 10.49 -7.56 2.21
C ARG A 37 9.42 -8.55 1.73
N THR A 38 9.23 -9.64 2.47
CA THR A 38 8.22 -10.66 2.19
C THR A 38 6.80 -10.09 2.12
N THR A 39 6.48 -9.15 3.03
CA THR A 39 5.20 -8.46 3.05
C THR A 39 4.99 -7.60 1.81
N LEU A 40 6.02 -6.85 1.42
CA LEU A 40 6.00 -6.04 0.21
C LEU A 40 5.86 -6.91 -1.05
N GLU A 41 6.59 -8.02 -1.14
CA GLU A 41 6.51 -8.97 -2.25
C GLU A 41 5.11 -9.59 -2.39
N LYS A 42 4.47 -9.96 -1.26
CA LYS A 42 3.09 -10.47 -1.25
C LYS A 42 2.11 -9.44 -1.79
N LEU A 43 2.21 -8.18 -1.35
CA LEU A 43 1.38 -7.07 -1.86
C LEU A 43 1.59 -6.84 -3.35
N CYS A 44 2.85 -6.78 -3.81
CA CYS A 44 3.21 -6.60 -5.22
C CYS A 44 2.63 -7.72 -6.10
N ARG A 45 2.65 -8.97 -5.63
CA ARG A 45 2.10 -10.12 -6.36
C ARG A 45 0.57 -10.05 -6.47
N VAL A 46 -0.13 -9.59 -5.43
CA VAL A 46 -1.60 -9.47 -5.43
C VAL A 46 -2.06 -8.29 -6.29
N LEU A 47 -1.34 -7.17 -6.21
CA LEU A 47 -1.66 -5.94 -6.93
C LEU A 47 -1.08 -5.92 -8.36
N GLU A 48 -0.28 -6.93 -8.72
CA GLU A 48 0.44 -7.01 -9.99
C GLU A 48 1.25 -5.74 -10.29
N CYS A 49 1.98 -5.25 -9.29
CA CYS A 49 2.80 -4.02 -9.37
C CYS A 49 4.25 -4.26 -8.93
N GLN A 50 5.13 -3.28 -9.18
CA GLN A 50 6.50 -3.31 -8.66
C GLN A 50 6.57 -2.69 -7.27
N PRO A 51 7.56 -3.06 -6.43
CA PRO A 51 7.76 -2.42 -5.12
C PRO A 51 8.01 -0.91 -5.22
N GLY A 52 8.59 -0.45 -6.33
CA GLY A 52 8.78 0.97 -6.61
C GLY A 52 7.48 1.74 -6.86
N ASP A 53 6.41 1.07 -7.30
CA ASP A 53 5.08 1.70 -7.44
C ASP A 53 4.41 1.94 -6.09
N LEU A 54 4.75 1.14 -5.06
CA LEU A 54 4.16 1.21 -3.73
C LEU A 54 4.92 2.12 -2.77
N LEU A 55 6.21 2.33 -3.00
CA LEU A 55 7.09 3.07 -2.10
C LEU A 55 7.47 4.42 -2.68
N ARG A 56 7.01 5.49 -2.03
CA ARG A 56 7.43 6.87 -2.29
C ARG A 56 7.96 7.48 -1.01
N TYR A 57 9.17 8.03 -1.07
CA TYR A 57 9.69 8.83 0.03
C TYR A 57 9.04 10.21 0.00
N ILE A 58 8.42 10.62 1.12
CA ILE A 58 7.83 11.93 1.30
C ILE A 58 8.61 12.62 2.44
N PRO A 59 9.42 13.66 2.16
CA PRO A 59 10.03 14.46 3.22
C PRO A 59 8.94 15.18 4.03
N GLU A 60 9.17 15.49 5.32
CA GLU A 60 8.21 16.16 6.24
C GLU A 60 7.88 17.63 5.88
N ILE A 61 7.53 17.89 4.62
CA ILE A 61 6.95 19.12 4.10
C ILE A 61 5.75 18.76 3.21
N VAL A 62 4.64 18.36 3.81
CA VAL A 62 3.36 18.22 3.09
C VAL A 62 2.54 19.50 3.24
N GLU A 63 2.91 20.53 2.48
CA GLU A 63 1.96 21.53 1.99
C GLU A 63 1.72 21.26 0.49
N GLU A 64 0.45 21.00 0.14
CA GLU A 64 -0.18 20.96 -1.19
C GLU A 64 0.48 20.06 -2.26
N THR A 65 -0.17 19.02 -2.78
CA THR A 65 -1.27 19.24 -3.74
C THR A 65 -2.11 17.95 -3.85
N GLY A 66 -3.42 18.07 -3.65
CA GLY A 66 -4.33 17.28 -4.48
C GLY A 66 -4.18 17.80 -5.90
N GLU A 67 -3.86 16.93 -6.85
CA GLU A 67 -3.83 17.32 -8.26
C GLU A 67 -5.26 17.35 -8.84
N PRO A 68 -5.55 18.26 -9.80
CA PRO A 68 -6.83 18.40 -10.49
C PRO A 68 -7.18 17.24 -11.44
#